data_AF-A0A9X8MTA5-F1
#
_entry.id   AF-A0A9X8MTA5-F1
#
_cell.length_a   1.000
_cell.length_b   1.000
_cell.length_c   1.000
_cell.angle_alpha   90.00
_cell.angle_beta   90.00
_cell.angle_gamma   90.00
#
_symmetry.space_group_name_H-M   'P 1'
#
loop_
_entity.id
_entity.type
_entity.pdbx_description
1 polymer ?
#
loop_
_entity_poly.entity_id
_entity_poly.type
_entity_poly.pdbx_seq_one_letter_code
_entity_poly.pdbx_strand_id
1 'polypeptide(L)'
;MNITIDRRCRNARRIEDRIREIGDQAGRLAAHHLGGRLPQVEIVLTDGNGVTRLIQDADLALAGNTSWRRRAVGRVIDRWHGRRAFAATALTARGALVAINASHNSDLRELDRTLIHELGHTVQLSAPGARNQHIAYLRQQYGITPHSKDDQREYERLIDVREQQAANLEALARQLPNH
;
A
#
# COMPACT_ATOMS: atom_id res chain seq x y z
N MET A 1 4.83 -2.21 -14.42
CA MET A 1 4.24 -1.29 -13.43
C MET A 1 3.54 -0.18 -14.18
N ASN A 2 2.36 0.26 -13.73
CA ASN A 2 1.65 1.38 -14.36
C ASN A 2 1.57 2.54 -13.36
N ILE A 3 1.81 3.78 -13.82
CA ILE A 3 1.80 4.97 -12.97
C ILE A 3 0.73 5.94 -13.49
N THR A 4 -0.14 6.39 -12.59
CA THR A 4 -1.23 7.33 -12.85
C THR A 4 -1.14 8.52 -11.89
N ILE A 5 -1.47 9.73 -12.35
CA ILE A 5 -1.57 10.91 -11.48
C ILE A 5 -3.05 11.28 -11.32
N ASP A 6 -3.59 11.14 -10.10
CA ASP A 6 -4.99 11.49 -9.79
C ASP A 6 -5.16 12.98 -9.48
N ARG A 7 -4.14 13.62 -8.87
CA ARG A 7 -4.19 15.06 -8.53
C ARG A 7 -2.88 15.77 -8.83
N ARG A 8 -2.99 16.93 -9.50
CA ARG A 8 -1.83 17.80 -9.81
C ARG A 8 -1.33 18.47 -8.55
N CYS A 9 -0.30 17.90 -7.95
CA CYS A 9 0.53 18.50 -6.92
C CYS A 9 1.80 19.08 -7.56
N ARG A 10 2.38 20.15 -6.97
CA ARG A 10 3.49 20.91 -7.59
C ARG A 10 4.70 20.04 -7.96
N ASN A 11 4.96 18.97 -7.23
CA ASN A 11 6.10 18.08 -7.43
C ASN A 11 5.75 16.75 -8.15
N ALA A 12 4.51 16.59 -8.62
CA ALA A 12 4.01 15.33 -9.17
C ALA A 12 4.89 14.77 -10.29
N ARG A 13 5.31 15.62 -11.23
CA ARG A 13 6.16 15.20 -12.36
C ARG A 13 7.52 14.70 -11.91
N ARG A 14 8.19 15.42 -11.01
CA ARG A 14 9.51 15.03 -10.49
C ARG A 14 9.43 13.70 -9.73
N ILE A 15 8.37 13.50 -8.95
CA ILE A 15 8.12 12.24 -8.23
C ILE A 15 7.81 11.12 -9.23
N GLU A 16 6.98 11.38 -10.24
CA GLU A 16 6.66 10.42 -11.30
C GLU A 16 7.92 9.99 -12.06
N ASP A 17 8.74 10.94 -12.50
CA ASP A 17 10.00 10.68 -13.22
C ASP A 17 10.93 9.81 -12.37
N ARG A 18 11.05 10.12 -11.07
CA ARG A 18 11.85 9.30 -10.15
C ARG A 18 11.29 7.89 -10.04
N ILE A 19 9.99 7.71 -9.83
CA ILE A 19 9.37 6.38 -9.75
C ILE A 19 9.56 5.59 -11.06
N ARG A 20 9.47 6.25 -12.23
CA ARG A 20 9.76 5.61 -13.52
C ARG A 20 11.21 5.15 -13.62
N GLU A 21 12.14 5.95 -13.11
CA GLU A 21 13.57 5.61 -13.09
C GLU A 21 13.87 4.40 -12.19
N ILE A 22 13.32 4.38 -10.97
CA ILE A 22 13.74 3.39 -9.95
C ILE A 22 12.76 2.24 -9.73
N GLY A 23 11.50 2.36 -10.15
CA GLY A 23 10.40 1.50 -9.70
C GLY A 23 10.61 0.02 -10.00
N ASP A 24 11.09 -0.30 -11.21
CA ASP A 24 11.36 -1.68 -11.59
C ASP A 24 12.52 -2.30 -10.78
N GLN A 25 13.56 -1.52 -10.47
CA GLN A 25 14.69 -1.99 -9.66
C GLN A 25 14.29 -2.12 -8.18
N ALA A 26 13.59 -1.14 -7.63
CA ALA A 26 13.06 -1.19 -6.27
C ALA A 26 12.15 -2.42 -6.07
N GLY A 27 11.26 -2.69 -7.04
CA GLY A 27 10.40 -3.86 -7.01
C GLY A 27 11.16 -5.18 -7.09
N ARG A 28 12.21 -5.26 -7.92
CA ARG A 28 13.08 -6.45 -7.97
C ARG A 28 13.85 -6.67 -6.67
N LEU A 29 14.39 -5.61 -6.06
CA LEU A 29 15.10 -5.68 -4.77
C LEU A 29 14.17 -6.17 -3.66
N ALA A 30 12.97 -5.59 -3.55
CA ALA A 30 11.97 -6.01 -2.58
C ALA A 30 11.56 -7.48 -2.78
N ALA A 31 11.25 -7.87 -4.02
CA ALA A 31 10.85 -9.24 -4.35
C ALA A 31 11.98 -10.25 -4.05
N HIS A 32 13.22 -9.92 -4.40
CA HIS A 32 14.37 -10.78 -4.13
C HIS A 32 14.58 -10.98 -2.62
N HIS A 33 14.55 -9.89 -1.85
CA HIS A 33 14.83 -9.94 -0.40
C HIS A 33 13.73 -10.67 0.37
N LEU A 34 12.47 -10.56 -0.07
CA LEU A 34 11.33 -11.25 0.54
C LEU A 34 11.11 -12.66 -0.01
N GLY A 35 11.91 -13.12 -0.99
CA GLY A 35 11.76 -14.44 -1.61
C GLY A 35 10.45 -14.61 -2.39
N GLY A 36 9.92 -13.53 -2.97
CA GLY A 36 8.62 -13.49 -3.62
C GLY A 36 8.66 -13.01 -5.07
N ARG A 37 7.49 -12.66 -5.59
CA ARG A 37 7.34 -12.03 -6.91
C ARG A 37 6.55 -10.74 -6.76
N LEU A 38 6.96 -9.73 -7.52
CA LEU A 38 6.19 -8.50 -7.62
C LEU A 38 4.92 -8.76 -8.45
N PRO A 39 3.71 -8.45 -7.94
CA PRO A 39 2.49 -8.55 -8.72
C PRO A 39 2.43 -7.45 -9.79
N GLN A 40 1.34 -7.41 -10.56
CA GLN A 40 0.98 -6.18 -11.26
C GLN A 40 0.74 -5.07 -10.24
N VAL A 41 1.52 -4.00 -10.32
CA VAL A 41 1.40 -2.82 -9.45
C VAL A 41 0.91 -1.61 -10.25
N GLU A 42 -0.15 -0.98 -9.75
CA GLU A 42 -0.58 0.35 -10.12
C GLU A 42 -0.11 1.34 -9.05
N ILE A 43 0.58 2.40 -9.47
CA ILE A 43 1.02 3.48 -8.58
C ILE A 43 0.19 4.73 -8.89
N VAL A 44 -0.42 5.32 -7.86
CA VAL A 44 -1.20 6.54 -8.00
C VAL A 44 -0.60 7.66 -7.16
N LEU A 45 -0.22 8.76 -7.82
CA LEU A 45 0.22 9.98 -7.14
C LEU A 45 -0.99 10.84 -6.76
N THR A 46 -1.09 11.19 -5.48
CA THR A 46 -2.24 11.91 -4.92
C THR A 46 -1.85 12.75 -3.68
N ASP A 47 -2.81 13.46 -3.09
CA ASP A 47 -2.72 13.99 -1.73
C ASP A 47 -3.18 12.96 -0.67
N GLY A 48 -2.98 13.25 0.62
CA GLY A 48 -3.36 12.35 1.72
C GLY A 48 -4.86 12.02 1.82
N ASN A 49 -5.76 12.91 1.35
CA ASN A 49 -7.18 12.58 1.28
C ASN A 49 -7.44 11.55 0.17
N GLY A 50 -6.74 11.67 -0.95
CA GLY A 50 -6.82 10.70 -2.03
C GLY A 50 -6.14 9.36 -1.69
N VAL A 51 -5.05 9.34 -0.90
CA VAL A 51 -4.49 8.07 -0.36
C VAL A 51 -5.57 7.33 0.41
N THR A 52 -6.18 7.98 1.40
CA THR A 52 -7.26 7.37 2.20
C THR A 52 -8.39 6.85 1.30
N ARG A 53 -8.86 7.67 0.36
CA ARG A 53 -9.98 7.33 -0.52
C ARG A 53 -9.66 6.11 -1.38
N LEU A 54 -8.48 6.08 -2.01
CA LEU A 54 -8.09 5.03 -2.94
C LEU A 54 -7.91 3.67 -2.24
N ILE A 55 -7.28 3.66 -1.07
CA ILE A 55 -7.13 2.44 -0.26
C ILE A 55 -8.49 1.90 0.17
N GLN A 56 -9.35 2.78 0.68
CA GLN A 56 -10.68 2.39 1.09
C GLN A 56 -11.53 1.87 -0.08
N ASP A 57 -11.48 2.55 -1.24
CA ASP A 57 -12.20 2.11 -2.44
C ASP A 57 -11.73 0.70 -2.86
N ALA A 58 -10.42 0.43 -2.79
CA ALA A 58 -9.83 -0.87 -3.08
C ALA A 58 -10.27 -1.95 -2.07
N ASP A 59 -10.20 -1.66 -0.77
CA ASP A 59 -10.59 -2.58 0.31
C ASP A 59 -12.08 -2.93 0.25
N LEU A 60 -12.93 -1.94 -0.01
CA LEU A 60 -14.36 -2.16 -0.16
C LEU A 60 -14.67 -3.01 -1.40
N ALA A 61 -13.98 -2.79 -2.51
CA ALA A 61 -14.13 -3.61 -3.71
C ALA A 61 -13.75 -5.07 -3.45
N LEU A 62 -12.76 -5.33 -2.59
CA LEU A 62 -12.34 -6.68 -2.21
C LEU A 62 -13.25 -7.34 -1.17
N ALA A 63 -13.69 -6.59 -0.15
CA ALA A 63 -14.54 -7.11 0.90
C ALA A 63 -15.92 -7.53 0.39
N GLY A 64 -16.41 -6.86 -0.67
CA GLY A 64 -17.71 -7.07 -1.29
C GLY A 64 -18.78 -6.11 -0.77
N ASN A 65 -20.07 -6.42 -1.02
CA ASN A 65 -21.17 -5.52 -0.68
C ASN A 65 -21.25 -5.21 0.83
N THR A 66 -21.05 -3.94 1.18
CA THR A 66 -21.15 -3.42 2.55
C THR A 66 -22.29 -2.41 2.68
N SER A 67 -22.97 -2.44 3.83
CA SER A 67 -23.99 -1.41 4.14
C SER A 67 -23.35 -0.02 4.24
N TRP A 68 -24.10 1.02 3.89
CA TRP A 68 -23.60 2.40 3.89
C TRP A 68 -23.14 2.89 5.27
N ARG A 69 -23.77 2.38 6.35
CA ARG A 69 -23.42 2.71 7.75
C ARG A 69 -22.02 2.20 8.12
N ARG A 70 -21.69 0.97 7.72
CA ARG A 70 -20.35 0.40 7.98
C ARG A 70 -19.27 1.07 7.13
N ARG A 71 -19.60 1.49 5.90
CA ARG A 71 -18.74 2.33 5.06
C ARG A 71 -18.46 3.71 5.67
N ALA A 72 -19.38 4.27 6.46
CA ALA A 72 -19.19 5.58 7.10
C ALA A 72 -18.24 5.52 8.31
N VAL A 73 -18.23 4.43 9.07
CA VAL A 73 -17.36 4.27 10.24
C VAL A 73 -15.90 4.03 9.82
N GLY A 74 -15.65 3.13 8.86
CA GLY A 74 -14.29 2.92 8.32
C GLY A 74 -13.68 4.22 7.75
N ARG A 75 -14.49 5.01 7.05
CA ARG A 75 -14.10 6.34 6.50
C ARG A 75 -13.51 7.32 7.52
N VAL A 76 -13.94 7.27 8.77
CA VAL A 76 -13.48 8.24 9.79
C VAL A 76 -12.15 7.80 10.38
N ILE A 77 -11.97 6.50 10.59
CA ILE A 77 -10.74 5.91 11.14
C ILE A 77 -9.61 6.00 10.09
N ASP A 78 -9.89 5.57 8.86
CA ASP A 78 -8.91 5.58 7.77
C ASP A 78 -8.47 7.01 7.40
N ARG A 79 -9.38 7.99 7.47
CA ARG A 79 -9.05 9.42 7.21
C ARG A 79 -8.04 10.00 8.19
N TRP A 80 -8.07 9.54 9.44
CA TRP A 80 -7.18 10.09 10.45
C TRP A 80 -5.76 9.54 10.28
N HIS A 81 -5.63 8.26 9.92
CA HIS A 81 -4.35 7.61 9.61
C HIS A 81 -3.78 8.03 8.25
N GLY A 82 -4.60 8.08 7.20
CA GLY A 82 -4.15 8.39 5.83
C GLY A 82 -3.70 9.83 5.59
N ARG A 83 -4.13 10.79 6.42
CA ARG A 83 -3.63 12.19 6.35
C ARG A 83 -2.16 12.34 6.74
N ARG A 84 -1.62 11.41 7.51
CA ARG A 84 -0.21 11.39 7.94
C ARG A 84 0.66 10.42 7.15
N ALA A 85 0.04 9.51 6.39
CA ALA A 85 0.75 8.51 5.61
C ALA A 85 1.53 9.14 4.44
N PHE A 86 2.76 8.69 4.25
CA PHE A 86 3.61 9.02 3.09
C PHE A 86 3.15 8.26 1.85
N ALA A 87 2.69 7.02 2.03
CA ALA A 87 2.03 6.21 1.04
C ALA A 87 1.18 5.14 1.74
N ALA A 88 0.46 4.35 0.95
CA ALA A 88 -0.20 3.14 1.43
C ALA A 88 -0.38 2.14 0.29
N THR A 89 -0.43 0.86 0.65
CA THR A 89 -0.63 -0.25 -0.27
C THR A 89 -1.96 -0.96 0.00
N ALA A 90 -2.71 -1.26 -1.07
CA ALA A 90 -3.90 -2.10 -1.04
C ALA A 90 -3.84 -3.18 -2.11
N LEU A 91 -4.59 -4.27 -1.90
CA LEU A 91 -4.83 -5.25 -2.95
C LEU A 91 -5.95 -4.78 -3.90
N THR A 92 -5.88 -5.19 -5.16
CA THR A 92 -6.95 -4.98 -6.15
C THR A 92 -7.34 -6.30 -6.79
N ALA A 93 -8.39 -6.30 -7.62
CA ALA A 93 -8.77 -7.48 -8.40
C ALA A 93 -7.66 -7.98 -9.35
N ARG A 94 -6.77 -7.09 -9.81
CA ARG A 94 -5.74 -7.38 -10.83
C ARG A 94 -4.32 -7.46 -10.26
N GLY A 95 -4.11 -7.09 -9.01
CA GLY A 95 -2.79 -7.05 -8.40
C GLY A 95 -2.79 -6.20 -7.13
N ALA A 96 -1.97 -5.16 -7.10
CA ALA A 96 -1.86 -4.22 -6.00
C ALA A 96 -1.92 -2.76 -6.46
N LEU A 97 -2.35 -1.89 -5.56
CA LEU A 97 -2.40 -0.43 -5.70
C LEU A 97 -1.49 0.18 -4.65
N VAL A 98 -0.59 1.07 -5.06
CA VAL A 98 0.22 1.91 -4.18
C VAL A 98 -0.20 3.36 -4.36
N ALA A 99 -0.79 3.96 -3.34
CA ALA A 99 -1.16 5.37 -3.35
C ALA A 99 -0.09 6.20 -2.62
N ILE A 100 0.61 7.08 -3.34
CA ILE A 100 1.69 7.89 -2.79
C ILE A 100 1.19 9.31 -2.53
N ASN A 101 1.40 9.78 -1.30
CA ASN A 101 1.13 11.16 -0.91
C ASN A 101 2.26 12.06 -1.39
N ALA A 102 2.06 12.67 -2.55
CA ALA A 102 3.06 13.51 -3.19
C ALA A 102 3.37 14.81 -2.43
N SER A 103 2.52 15.26 -1.49
CA SER A 103 2.85 16.42 -0.65
C SER A 103 3.84 16.10 0.46
N HIS A 104 3.97 14.83 0.87
CA HIS A 104 4.93 14.42 1.91
C HIS A 104 6.25 13.92 1.30
N ASN A 105 6.24 13.45 0.05
CA ASN A 105 7.43 12.94 -0.65
C ASN A 105 8.15 14.02 -1.47
N SER A 106 8.47 15.16 -0.84
CA SER A 106 9.17 16.25 -1.54
C SER A 106 10.69 16.03 -1.64
N ASP A 107 11.25 15.21 -0.75
CA ASP A 107 12.60 14.67 -0.84
C ASP A 107 12.59 13.35 -1.60
N LEU A 108 13.42 13.24 -2.65
CA LEU A 108 13.50 12.05 -3.46
C LEU A 108 14.17 10.88 -2.73
N ARG A 109 15.04 11.15 -1.75
CA ARG A 109 15.65 10.06 -0.96
C ARG A 109 14.64 9.40 -0.03
N GLU A 110 13.74 10.20 0.52
CA GLU A 110 12.61 9.70 1.29
C GLU A 110 11.63 8.94 0.40
N LEU A 111 11.32 9.47 -0.79
CA LEU A 111 10.50 8.78 -1.79
C LEU A 111 11.07 7.40 -2.15
N ASP A 112 12.39 7.28 -2.34
CA ASP A 112 13.04 6.00 -2.65
C ASP A 112 12.79 4.96 -1.56
N ARG A 113 12.88 5.37 -0.28
CA ARG A 113 12.60 4.53 0.89
C ARG A 113 11.12 4.16 0.98
N THR A 114 10.24 5.14 0.82
CA THR A 114 8.79 4.90 0.80
C THR A 114 8.41 3.94 -0.33
N LEU A 115 8.95 4.12 -1.53
CA LEU A 115 8.61 3.27 -2.67
C LEU A 115 9.04 1.82 -2.44
N ILE A 116 10.25 1.57 -1.96
CA ILE A 116 10.70 0.19 -1.71
C ILE A 116 9.93 -0.47 -0.56
N HIS A 117 9.54 0.30 0.46
CA HIS A 117 8.69 -0.13 1.56
C HIS A 117 7.33 -0.60 1.04
N GLU A 118 6.61 0.24 0.29
CA GLU A 118 5.30 -0.09 -0.27
C GLU A 118 5.36 -1.25 -1.26
N LEU A 119 6.39 -1.29 -2.12
CA LEU A 119 6.59 -2.44 -3.02
C LEU A 119 6.84 -3.74 -2.23
N GLY A 120 7.49 -3.67 -1.07
CA GLY A 120 7.57 -4.77 -0.11
C GLY A 120 6.19 -5.29 0.29
N HIS A 121 5.26 -4.41 0.67
CA HIS A 121 3.88 -4.80 0.96
C HIS A 121 3.18 -5.44 -0.23
N THR A 122 3.40 -4.94 -1.45
CA THR A 122 2.80 -5.58 -2.64
C THR A 122 3.27 -7.03 -2.82
N VAL A 123 4.54 -7.33 -2.53
CA VAL A 123 5.09 -8.69 -2.57
C VAL A 123 4.49 -9.55 -1.46
N GLN A 124 4.44 -9.05 -0.23
CA GLN A 124 3.87 -9.76 0.93
C GLN A 124 2.40 -10.11 0.72
N LEU A 125 1.60 -9.17 0.21
CA LEU A 125 0.17 -9.36 -0.07
C LEU A 125 -0.09 -10.29 -1.27
N SER A 126 0.94 -10.53 -2.09
CA SER A 126 0.89 -11.47 -3.22
C SER A 126 1.39 -12.87 -2.87
N ALA A 127 1.88 -13.08 -1.65
CA ALA A 127 2.32 -14.39 -1.19
C ALA A 127 1.14 -15.41 -1.18
N PRO A 128 1.42 -16.72 -1.35
CA PRO A 128 0.39 -17.74 -1.31
C PRO A 128 -0.48 -17.63 -0.05
N GLY A 129 -1.80 -17.59 -0.22
CA GLY A 129 -2.77 -17.48 0.89
C GLY A 129 -2.94 -16.07 1.47
N ALA A 130 -1.96 -15.16 1.31
CA ALA A 130 -2.01 -13.81 1.91
C ALA A 130 -3.23 -13.00 1.45
N ARG A 131 -3.57 -13.09 0.15
CA ARG A 131 -4.77 -12.46 -0.41
C ARG A 131 -6.06 -12.91 0.29
N ASN A 132 -6.23 -14.22 0.48
CA ASN A 132 -7.44 -14.77 1.08
C ASN A 132 -7.54 -14.38 2.57
N GLN A 133 -6.41 -14.41 3.28
CA GLN A 133 -6.33 -13.95 4.67
C GLN A 133 -6.68 -12.47 4.79
N HIS A 134 -6.13 -11.62 3.93
CA HIS A 134 -6.45 -10.19 3.93
C HIS A 134 -7.92 -9.92 3.62
N ILE A 135 -8.49 -10.58 2.62
CA ILE A 135 -9.93 -10.46 2.31
C ILE A 135 -10.78 -10.92 3.50
N ALA A 136 -10.42 -12.01 4.17
CA ALA A 136 -11.13 -12.46 5.36
C ALA A 136 -11.09 -11.41 6.48
N TYR A 137 -9.91 -10.83 6.74
CA TYR A 137 -9.75 -9.73 7.70
C TYR A 137 -10.62 -8.51 7.34
N LEU A 138 -10.58 -8.04 6.09
CA LEU A 138 -11.42 -6.93 5.63
C LEU A 138 -12.91 -7.22 5.83
N ARG A 139 -13.35 -8.43 5.49
CA ARG A 139 -14.75 -8.85 5.69
C ARG A 139 -15.16 -8.84 7.16
N GLN A 140 -14.27 -9.21 8.08
CA GLN A 140 -14.51 -9.11 9.52
C GLN A 140 -14.57 -7.65 9.97
N GLN A 141 -13.63 -6.81 9.54
CA GLN A 141 -13.56 -5.38 9.87
C GLN A 141 -14.81 -4.61 9.40
N TYR A 142 -15.32 -4.96 8.21
CA TYR A 142 -16.58 -4.43 7.69
C TYR A 142 -17.83 -5.18 8.19
N GLY A 143 -17.68 -6.10 9.15
CA GLY A 143 -18.75 -6.88 9.79
C GLY A 143 -19.54 -7.79 8.85
N ILE A 144 -19.03 -8.08 7.66
CA ILE A 144 -19.66 -8.96 6.67
C ILE A 144 -19.64 -10.40 7.16
N THR A 145 -18.52 -10.81 7.76
CA THR A 145 -18.37 -12.09 8.44
C THR A 145 -18.36 -11.89 9.96
N PRO A 146 -18.71 -12.92 10.75
CA PRO A 146 -18.60 -12.85 12.21
C PRO A 146 -17.19 -12.45 12.65
N HIS A 147 -17.12 -11.70 13.74
CA HIS A 147 -15.88 -11.15 14.27
C HIS A 147 -15.23 -12.13 15.24
N SER A 148 -14.10 -12.72 14.84
CA SER A 148 -13.25 -13.52 15.72
C SER A 148 -12.10 -12.65 16.25
N LYS A 149 -12.05 -12.46 17.57
CA LYS A 149 -10.98 -11.67 18.21
C LYS A 149 -9.61 -12.33 18.07
N ASP A 150 -9.57 -13.66 18.02
CA ASP A 150 -8.32 -14.40 17.89
C ASP A 150 -7.78 -14.30 16.47
N ASP A 151 -8.64 -14.44 15.44
CA ASP A 151 -8.27 -14.21 14.04
C ASP A 151 -7.77 -12.77 13.83
N GLN A 152 -8.44 -11.78 14.44
CA GLN A 152 -8.02 -10.38 14.37
C GLN A 152 -6.61 -10.20 14.95
N ARG A 153 -6.36 -10.71 16.15
CA ARG A 153 -5.04 -10.59 16.81
C ARG A 153 -3.95 -11.31 16.05
N GLU A 154 -4.24 -12.49 15.52
CA GLU A 154 -3.30 -13.24 14.69
C GLU A 154 -2.94 -12.43 13.44
N TYR A 155 -3.95 -11.85 12.78
CA TYR A 155 -3.74 -11.01 11.60
C TYR A 155 -2.96 -9.72 11.94
N GLU A 156 -3.26 -9.05 13.05
CA GLU A 156 -2.53 -7.88 13.51
C GLU A 156 -1.05 -8.20 13.77
N ARG A 157 -0.73 -9.31 14.45
CA ARG A 157 0.66 -9.75 14.63
C ARG A 157 1.37 -10.03 13.30
N LEU A 158 0.65 -10.61 12.35
CA LEU A 158 1.19 -10.84 11.00
C LEU A 158 1.49 -9.52 10.29
N ILE A 159 0.64 -8.51 10.44
CA ILE A 159 0.88 -7.16 9.91
C ILE A 159 2.10 -6.53 10.58
N ASP A 160 2.26 -6.63 11.90
CA ASP A 160 3.43 -6.09 12.60
C ASP A 160 4.74 -6.69 12.07
N VAL A 161 4.78 -8.02 11.85
CA VAL A 161 5.94 -8.69 11.25
C VAL A 161 6.19 -8.18 9.82
N ARG A 162 5.14 -7.98 9.03
CA ARG A 162 5.24 -7.49 7.66
C ARG A 162 5.71 -6.05 7.59
N GLU A 163 5.22 -5.19 8.47
CA GLU A 163 5.67 -3.80 8.63
C GLU A 163 7.16 -3.76 8.97
N GLN A 164 7.59 -4.55 9.95
CA GLN A 164 9.00 -4.63 10.31
C GLN A 164 9.89 -5.11 9.15
N GLN A 165 9.42 -6.08 8.38
CA GLN A 165 10.10 -6.54 7.17
C GLN A 165 10.19 -5.43 6.12
N ALA A 166 9.10 -4.70 5.87
CA ALA A 166 9.06 -3.60 4.90
C ALA A 166 9.97 -2.44 5.32
N ALA A 167 9.97 -2.06 6.60
CA ALA A 167 10.89 -1.09 7.16
C ALA A 167 12.36 -1.50 6.98
N ASN A 168 12.69 -2.79 7.13
CA ASN A 168 14.04 -3.29 6.88
C ASN A 168 14.47 -3.14 5.41
N LEU A 169 13.53 -3.19 4.46
CA LEU A 169 13.81 -2.98 3.03
C LEU A 169 14.21 -1.54 2.71
N GLU A 170 13.84 -0.56 3.53
CA GLU A 170 14.19 0.84 3.29
C GLU A 170 15.70 1.06 3.19
N ALA A 171 16.49 0.26 3.91
CA ALA A 171 17.95 0.28 3.82
C ALA A 171 18.48 -0.10 2.43
N LEU A 172 17.67 -0.79 1.61
CA LEU A 172 18.01 -1.14 0.24
C LEU A 172 17.84 0.04 -0.74
N ALA A 173 17.20 1.15 -0.32
CA ALA A 173 17.08 2.36 -1.14
C ALA A 173 18.46 2.88 -1.59
N ARG A 174 19.51 2.67 -0.77
CA ARG A 174 20.91 2.98 -1.12
C ARG A 174 21.50 2.22 -2.31
N GLN A 175 20.80 1.20 -2.79
CA GLN A 175 21.21 0.41 -3.95
C GLN A 175 20.51 0.89 -5.23
N LEU A 176 19.63 1.88 -5.13
CA LEU A 176 18.93 2.46 -6.28
C LEU A 176 19.84 3.45 -7.03
N PRO A 177 19.64 3.63 -8.34
CA PRO A 177 20.40 4.58 -9.13
C PRO A 177 20.30 6.00 -8.53
N ASN A 178 21.42 6.71 -8.49
CA ASN A 178 21.47 8.12 -8.08
C ASN A 178 20.89 8.42 -6.68
N HIS A 179 21.01 7.48 -5.72
CA HIS A 179 20.56 7.67 -4.34
C HIS A 179 21.43 8.68 -3.56
#